data_AF-A0A0S3U692-F1
#
_entry.id   AF-A0A0S3U692-F1
#
_cell.length_a   1.000
_cell.length_b   1.000
_cell.length_c   1.000
_cell.angle_alpha   90.00
_cell.angle_beta   90.00
_cell.angle_gamma   90.00
#
_symmetry.space_group_name_H-M   'P 1'
#
loop_
_entity.id
_entity.type
_entity.pdbx_description
1 polymer ?
#
loop_
_entity_poly.entity_id
_entity_poly.type
_entity_poly.pdbx_seq_one_letter_code
_entity_poly.pdbx_strand_id
1 'polypeptide(L)'
;MKTVTRKQLKDLGASQYQAELMTKSLTPLCRQGRANVYDLFAVSDRIRILLENSRIKAATRDVLQEVRWELLALAEQIQDAPFGMSVLDQIEEADSLHQRSEDLFAQAKARADQLRGART
;
A
#
# COMPACT_ATOMS: atom_id res chain seq x y z
N MET A 1 2.22 -13.20 -9.42
CA MET A 1 2.96 -11.97 -9.79
C MET A 1 1.95 -10.86 -10.01
N LYS A 2 2.03 -9.76 -9.26
CA LYS A 2 1.01 -8.70 -9.28
C LYS A 2 1.34 -7.68 -10.35
N THR A 3 0.37 -7.35 -11.18
CA THR A 3 0.60 -6.51 -12.35
C THR A 3 -0.36 -5.33 -12.40
N VAL A 4 0.08 -4.27 -13.07
CA VAL A 4 -0.71 -3.05 -13.24
C VAL A 4 -0.53 -2.49 -14.64
N THR A 5 -1.58 -1.85 -15.14
CA THR A 5 -1.59 -1.13 -16.43
C THR A 5 -1.66 0.37 -16.20
N ARG A 6 -1.26 1.17 -17.20
CA ARG A 6 -1.41 2.62 -17.15
C ARG A 6 -2.87 3.07 -16.98
N LYS A 7 -3.83 2.29 -17.48
CA LYS A 7 -5.25 2.58 -17.30
C LYS A 7 -5.62 2.48 -15.82
N GLN A 8 -5.24 1.39 -15.16
CA GLN A 8 -5.47 1.22 -13.72
C GLN A 8 -4.81 2.33 -12.91
N LEU A 9 -3.57 2.74 -13.22
CA LEU A 9 -2.93 3.88 -12.56
C LEU A 9 -3.75 5.17 -12.68
N LYS A 10 -4.42 5.39 -13.83
CA LYS A 10 -5.32 6.54 -14.00
C LYS A 10 -6.61 6.40 -13.20
N ASP A 11 -7.13 5.20 -13.10
CA ASP A 11 -8.33 4.91 -12.30
C ASP A 11 -8.06 5.14 -10.79
N LEU A 12 -6.79 5.01 -10.35
CA LEU A 12 -6.29 5.40 -9.01
C LEU A 12 -6.01 6.92 -8.87
N GLY A 13 -6.46 7.74 -9.82
CA GLY A 13 -6.32 9.21 -9.75
C GLY A 13 -5.09 9.80 -10.45
N ALA A 14 -4.21 8.99 -11.05
CA ALA A 14 -3.10 9.54 -11.83
C ALA A 14 -3.58 10.17 -13.15
N SER A 15 -3.03 11.33 -13.51
CA SER A 15 -3.14 11.85 -14.88
C SER A 15 -2.40 10.97 -15.88
N GLN A 16 -2.72 11.11 -17.17
CA GLN A 16 -2.01 10.38 -18.23
C GLN A 16 -0.49 10.60 -18.17
N TYR A 17 -0.06 11.84 -17.98
CA TYR A 17 1.36 12.19 -17.87
C TYR A 17 2.02 11.50 -16.67
N GLN A 18 1.35 11.46 -15.51
CA GLN A 18 1.87 10.79 -14.32
C GLN A 18 1.96 9.27 -14.55
N ALA A 19 0.94 8.63 -15.11
CA ALA A 19 0.97 7.20 -15.42
C ALA A 19 2.11 6.85 -16.42
N GLU A 20 2.37 7.72 -17.40
CA GLU A 20 3.52 7.60 -18.28
C GLU A 20 4.83 7.78 -17.52
N LEU A 21 4.96 8.81 -16.67
CA LEU A 21 6.15 9.09 -15.88
C LEU A 21 6.52 7.92 -14.95
N MET A 22 5.53 7.33 -14.29
CA MET A 22 5.68 6.17 -13.40
C MET A 22 6.19 4.93 -14.15
N THR A 23 5.86 4.78 -15.43
CA THR A 23 6.17 3.59 -16.24
C THR A 23 7.24 3.82 -17.30
N LYS A 24 7.73 5.06 -17.47
CA LYS A 24 8.59 5.47 -18.59
C LYS A 24 9.91 4.69 -18.66
N SER A 25 10.51 4.42 -17.51
CA SER A 25 11.78 3.69 -17.41
C SER A 25 11.60 2.20 -17.14
N LEU A 26 10.36 1.70 -17.12
CA LEU A 26 10.06 0.30 -16.82
C LEU A 26 9.85 -0.46 -18.12
N THR A 27 10.44 -1.64 -18.18
CA THR A 27 10.16 -2.59 -19.26
C THR A 27 8.82 -3.26 -18.98
N PRO A 28 7.87 -3.25 -19.94
CA PRO A 28 6.63 -3.99 -19.77
C PRO A 28 6.92 -5.49 -19.74
N LEU A 29 6.24 -6.20 -18.85
CA LEU A 29 6.35 -7.65 -18.73
C LEU A 29 5.71 -8.35 -19.92
N CYS A 30 4.53 -7.88 -20.31
CA CYS A 30 3.75 -8.40 -21.43
C CYS A 30 2.74 -7.35 -21.90
N ARG A 31 1.88 -7.75 -22.83
CA ARG A 31 0.74 -6.94 -23.29
C ARG A 31 -0.56 -7.67 -23.00
N GLN A 32 -1.53 -6.95 -22.46
CA GLN A 32 -2.91 -7.41 -22.32
C GLN A 32 -3.76 -6.66 -23.33
N GLY A 33 -4.04 -7.31 -24.46
CA GLY A 33 -4.63 -6.66 -25.63
C GLY A 33 -3.73 -5.54 -26.15
N ARG A 34 -4.21 -4.29 -26.10
CA ARG A 34 -3.45 -3.10 -26.52
C ARG A 34 -2.66 -2.44 -25.39
N ALA A 35 -2.89 -2.83 -24.14
CA ALA A 35 -2.26 -2.23 -22.96
C ALA A 35 -0.96 -2.94 -22.60
N ASN A 36 0.05 -2.15 -22.21
CA ASN A 36 1.28 -2.68 -21.61
C ASN A 36 1.02 -2.99 -20.14
N VAL A 37 1.53 -4.14 -19.71
CA VAL A 37 1.42 -4.65 -18.34
C VAL A 37 2.77 -4.51 -17.66
N TYR A 38 2.78 -3.88 -16.49
CA TYR A 38 3.97 -3.62 -15.69
C TYR A 38 3.89 -4.38 -14.38
N ASP A 39 5.05 -4.70 -13.81
CA ASP A 39 5.12 -5.27 -12.48
C ASP A 39 4.71 -4.21 -11.44
N LEU A 40 3.81 -4.58 -10.52
CA LEU A 40 3.29 -3.64 -9.53
C LEU A 40 4.39 -3.13 -8.60
N PHE A 41 5.30 -4.01 -8.14
CA PHE A 41 6.38 -3.63 -7.25
C PHE A 41 7.39 -2.72 -7.95
N ALA A 42 7.76 -3.04 -9.19
CA ALA A 42 8.62 -2.16 -9.99
C ALA A 42 8.01 -0.76 -10.20
N VAL A 43 6.69 -0.66 -10.37
CA VAL A 43 5.99 0.63 -10.44
C VAL A 43 6.02 1.36 -9.10
N SER A 44 5.79 0.66 -7.98
CA SER A 44 5.85 1.25 -6.64
C SER A 44 7.25 1.78 -6.28
N ASP A 45 8.29 1.01 -6.60
CA ASP A 45 9.69 1.43 -6.43
C ASP A 45 10.04 2.62 -7.31
N ARG A 46 9.52 2.64 -8.55
CA ARG A 46 9.71 3.79 -9.42
C ARG A 46 9.05 5.05 -8.85
N ILE A 47 7.85 4.94 -8.28
CA ILE A 47 7.19 6.06 -7.62
C ILE A 47 8.02 6.55 -6.42
N ARG A 48 8.57 5.64 -5.60
CA ARG A 48 9.47 6.00 -4.50
C ARG A 48 10.65 6.85 -4.98
N ILE A 49 11.32 6.43 -6.06
CA ILE A 49 12.44 7.18 -6.66
C ILE A 49 11.98 8.56 -7.16
N LEU A 50 10.79 8.65 -7.76
CA LEU A 50 10.23 9.93 -8.18
C LEU A 50 9.99 10.85 -6.97
N LEU A 51 9.45 10.33 -5.88
CA LEU A 51 9.22 11.08 -4.64
C LEU A 51 10.52 11.63 -4.03
N GLU A 52 11.66 10.97 -4.21
CA GLU A 52 12.96 11.50 -3.75
C GLU A 52 13.41 12.75 -4.54
N ASN A 53 12.83 13.02 -5.71
CA ASN A 53 13.17 14.20 -6.50
C ASN A 53 12.53 15.47 -5.93
N SER A 54 13.37 16.39 -5.44
CA SER A 54 12.94 17.68 -4.88
C SER A 54 12.28 18.63 -5.90
N ARG A 55 12.49 18.41 -7.20
CA ARG A 55 11.92 19.25 -8.27
C ARG A 55 10.46 18.95 -8.60
N ILE A 56 9.89 17.89 -8.01
CA ILE A 56 8.47 17.56 -8.21
C ILE A 56 7.60 18.50 -7.37
N LYS A 57 6.58 19.08 -8.01
CA LYS A 57 5.59 19.95 -7.36
C LYS A 57 4.84 19.19 -6.25
N ALA A 58 4.48 19.88 -5.18
CA ALA A 58 3.75 19.32 -4.04
C ALA A 58 2.49 18.55 -4.46
N ALA A 59 1.60 19.17 -5.24
CA ALA A 59 0.39 18.49 -5.75
C ALA A 59 0.68 17.18 -6.51
N THR A 60 1.77 17.11 -7.29
CA THR A 60 2.17 15.87 -7.97
C THR A 60 2.71 14.83 -7.00
N ARG A 61 3.41 15.27 -5.94
CA ARG A 61 3.92 14.41 -4.88
C ARG A 61 2.78 13.76 -4.11
N ASP A 62 1.74 14.51 -3.79
CA ASP A 62 0.56 14.00 -3.06
C ASP A 62 -0.12 12.89 -3.86
N VAL A 63 -0.41 13.13 -5.14
CA VAL A 63 -0.99 12.10 -6.04
C VAL A 63 -0.06 10.88 -6.17
N LEU A 64 1.25 11.08 -6.27
CA LEU A 64 2.21 9.97 -6.33
C LEU A 64 2.21 9.16 -5.02
N GLN A 65 2.07 9.80 -3.86
CA GLN A 65 1.98 9.11 -2.57
C GLN A 65 0.68 8.31 -2.44
N GLU A 66 -0.45 8.91 -2.81
CA GLU A 66 -1.76 8.24 -2.81
C GLU A 66 -1.74 7.00 -3.70
N VAL A 67 -1.34 7.15 -4.97
CA VAL A 67 -1.24 6.02 -5.91
C VAL A 67 -0.29 4.94 -5.37
N ARG A 68 0.83 5.33 -4.76
CA ARG A 68 1.76 4.35 -4.15
C ARG A 68 1.12 3.59 -2.99
N TRP A 69 0.37 4.26 -2.12
CA TRP A 69 -0.34 3.60 -1.02
C TRP A 69 -1.41 2.65 -1.52
N GLU A 70 -2.20 3.04 -2.50
CA GLU A 70 -3.23 2.16 -3.09
C GLU A 70 -2.60 0.94 -3.76
N LEU A 71 -1.48 1.11 -4.48
CA LEU A 71 -0.75 -0.01 -5.06
C LEU A 71 -0.23 -0.99 -4.00
N LEU A 72 0.29 -0.48 -2.88
CA LEU A 72 0.73 -1.32 -1.77
C LEU A 72 -0.44 -2.03 -1.08
N ALA A 73 -1.57 -1.36 -0.89
CA ALA A 73 -2.78 -1.97 -0.34
C ALA A 73 -3.30 -3.12 -1.23
N LEU A 74 -3.30 -2.93 -2.56
CA LEU A 74 -3.60 -4.01 -3.52
C LEU A 74 -2.56 -5.14 -3.47
N ALA A 75 -1.31 -4.80 -3.14
CA ALA A 75 -0.25 -5.77 -2.92
C ALA A 75 -0.35 -6.51 -1.58
N GLU A 76 -1.08 -6.00 -0.60
CA GLU A 76 -1.30 -6.66 0.69
C GLU A 76 -2.60 -7.47 0.69
N GLN A 77 -3.70 -6.94 0.12
CA GLN A 77 -5.01 -7.63 0.07
C GLN A 77 -4.99 -8.96 -0.69
N ILE A 78 -4.04 -9.15 -1.61
CA ILE A 78 -3.87 -10.40 -2.37
C ILE A 78 -2.66 -11.16 -1.81
N GLN A 79 -2.36 -11.06 -0.52
CA GLN A 79 -1.60 -12.11 0.17
C GLN A 79 -2.60 -13.24 0.42
N ASP A 80 -2.27 -14.39 -0.15
CA ASP A 80 -3.09 -15.59 -0.20
C ASP A 80 -3.78 -15.87 1.14
N ALA A 81 -5.11 -15.86 1.17
CA ALA A 81 -5.81 -16.76 2.07
C ALA A 81 -5.30 -18.17 1.69
N PRO A 82 -4.65 -18.92 2.60
CA PRO A 82 -4.16 -20.24 2.26
C PRO A 82 -5.35 -21.03 1.74
N PHE A 83 -5.21 -21.62 0.55
CA PHE A 83 -6.23 -22.49 -0.02
C PHE A 83 -6.56 -23.59 0.99
N GLY A 84 -7.69 -23.44 1.69
CA GLY A 84 -8.09 -24.32 2.79
C GLY A 84 -8.65 -23.62 4.05
N MET A 85 -8.46 -22.31 4.24
CA MET A 85 -9.12 -21.62 5.37
C MET A 85 -10.60 -21.38 5.07
N SER A 86 -11.46 -21.86 5.95
CA SER A 86 -12.88 -21.52 5.97
C SER A 86 -13.03 -20.02 6.25
N VAL A 87 -14.10 -19.40 5.75
CA VAL A 87 -14.46 -18.00 6.09
C VAL A 87 -14.56 -17.81 7.62
N LEU A 88 -14.88 -18.87 8.36
CA LEU A 88 -14.89 -18.88 9.83
C LEU A 88 -13.49 -18.67 10.43
N ASP A 89 -12.44 -19.30 9.87
CA ASP A 89 -11.07 -19.20 10.40
C ASP A 89 -10.51 -17.78 10.23
N GLN A 90 -10.89 -17.09 9.15
CA GLN A 90 -10.50 -15.70 8.90
C GLN A 90 -11.17 -14.72 9.87
N ILE A 91 -12.41 -15.00 10.28
CA ILE A 91 -13.14 -14.18 11.25
C ILE A 91 -12.54 -14.38 12.65
N GLU A 92 -12.21 -15.62 13.03
CA GLU A 92 -11.57 -15.91 14.31
C GLU A 92 -10.18 -15.26 14.43
N GLU A 93 -9.39 -15.26 13.35
CA GLU A 93 -8.09 -14.59 13.35
C GLU A 93 -8.23 -13.05 13.46
N ALA A 94 -9.21 -12.45 12.78
CA ALA A 94 -9.49 -11.02 12.87
C ALA A 94 -9.93 -10.60 14.29
N ASP A 95 -10.80 -11.38 14.93
CA ASP A 95 -11.24 -11.14 16.31
C ASP A 95 -10.06 -11.27 17.30
N SER A 96 -9.17 -12.24 17.09
CA SER A 96 -7.98 -12.43 17.92
C SER A 96 -6.99 -11.24 17.83
N LEU A 97 -6.84 -10.65 16.63
CA LEU A 97 -6.00 -9.47 16.41
C LEU A 97 -6.61 -8.22 17.03
N HIS A 98 -7.94 -8.08 16.97
CA HIS A 98 -8.65 -6.98 17.60
C HIS A 98 -8.47 -7.01 19.12
N GLN A 99 -8.71 -8.17 19.74
CA GLN A 99 -8.53 -8.35 21.18
C GLN A 99 -7.10 -8.05 21.63
N ARG A 100 -6.11 -8.50 20.86
CA ARG A 100 -4.69 -8.24 21.14
C ARG A 100 -4.32 -6.77 21.04
N SER A 101 -4.95 -6.02 20.13
CA SER A 101 -4.75 -4.58 20.02
C SER A 101 -5.29 -3.85 21.25
N GLU A 102 -6.48 -4.22 21.74
CA GLU A 102 -7.08 -3.64 22.93
C GLU A 102 -6.23 -3.88 24.18
N ASP A 103 -5.71 -5.10 24.35
CA ASP A 103 -4.85 -5.46 25.47
C ASP A 103 -3.54 -4.65 25.47
N LEU A 104 -2.95 -4.43 24.30
CA LEU A 104 -1.75 -3.60 24.17
C LEU A 104 -2.04 -2.13 24.51
N PHE A 105 -3.19 -1.60 24.09
CA PHE A 105 -3.61 -0.25 24.46
C PHE A 105 -3.87 -0.12 25.96
N ALA A 106 -4.50 -1.12 26.59
CA ALA A 106 -4.73 -1.14 28.03
C ALA A 106 -3.40 -1.18 28.81
N GLN A 107 -2.44 -1.99 28.37
CA GLN A 107 -1.09 -2.04 28.96
C GLN A 107 -0.34 -0.72 28.80
N ALA A 108 -0.41 -0.09 27.63
CA ALA A 108 0.23 1.20 27.37
C ALA A 108 -0.35 2.31 28.27
N LYS A 109 -1.68 2.32 28.46
CA LYS A 109 -2.36 3.26 29.36
C LYS A 109 -1.95 3.04 30.82
N ALA A 110 -1.99 1.80 31.30
CA ALA A 110 -1.57 1.47 32.67
C ALA A 110 -0.11 1.86 32.94
N ARG A 111 0.77 1.67 31.96
CA ARG A 111 2.18 2.08 32.04
C ARG A 111 2.34 3.61 32.06
N ALA A 112 1.53 4.34 31.30
CA ALA A 112 1.54 5.80 31.31
C ALA A 112 1.08 6.37 32.67
N ASP A 113 0.06 5.77 33.29
CA ASP A 113 -0.44 6.17 34.61
C ASP A 113 0.57 5.90 35.73
N GLN A 114 1.29 4.76 35.68
CA GLN A 114 2.39 4.46 36.60
C GLN A 114 3.53 5.50 36.52
N LEU A 115 3.90 5.92 35.31
CA LEU A 115 4.92 6.96 35.11
C LEU A 115 4.45 8.35 35.54
N ARG A 116 3.15 8.63 35.49
CA ARG A 116 2.55 9.88 35.96
C ARG A 116 2.46 9.92 37.49
N GLY A 117 2.18 8.80 38.15
CA GLY A 117 2.15 8.69 39.61
C GLY A 117 3.52 8.70 40.28
N ALA A 118 4.59 8.32 39.58
CA ALA A 118 5.97 8.35 40.10
C ALA A 118 6.63 9.75 40.09
N ARG A 119 5.91 10.80 39.68
CA ARG A 119 6.40 12.18 39.56
C ARG A 119 5.86 13.15 40.62
N THR A 120 5.14 12.65 41.62
CA THR A 120 4.70 13.39 42.82
C THR A 120 5.38 12.84 44.05
#